data_AF-A0A1S8ZU04-F1
#
_entry.id   AF-A0A1S8ZU04-F1
#
_cell.length_a   1.000
_cell.length_b   1.000
_cell.length_c   1.000
_cell.angle_alpha   90.00
_cell.angle_beta   90.00
_cell.angle_gamma   90.00
#
_symmetry.space_group_name_H-M   'P 1'
#
loop_
_entity.id
_entity.type
_entity.pdbx_description
1 polymer ?
#
loop_
_entity_poly.entity_id
_entity_poly.type
_entity_poly.pdbx_seq_one_letter_code
_entity_poly.pdbx_strand_id
1 'polypeptide(L)'
;MKIKTSIILLLIFSFLCSNAQNLHEVKIDSLFVNFKKESFYEKVYPAKQELENYQKSIIPELINLLKNEDFIKLTNTFDLIYPGTTVYYGRGYYIPYDIDWISVRSGWLLEDLTFQDFGYQSLEVNNETLMKLVKENYYKSYLKKGTYELDWKRKTSVQKKAEIRKVLSKKAEKWWKKNQKRWNKIAAIKEALQSNNENRLRNVFQYLRNGDSKCDNLTWELYNNEIKPIIVALKKTNEYPEVQEQIELILKESVSSKLLDKSK
;
A
#
# COMPACT_ATOMS: atom_id res chain seq x y z
N MET A 1 -47.50 -29.40 7.33
CA MET A 1 -47.50 -27.96 6.95
C MET A 1 -46.21 -27.19 7.31
N LYS A 2 -45.10 -27.84 7.70
CA LYS A 2 -43.84 -27.16 8.10
C LYS A 2 -42.79 -27.04 6.98
N ILE A 3 -42.91 -27.81 5.90
CA ILE A 3 -41.92 -27.86 4.81
C ILE A 3 -42.04 -26.64 3.87
N LYS A 4 -43.26 -26.11 3.66
CA LYS A 4 -43.48 -24.96 2.75
C LYS A 4 -42.94 -23.63 3.28
N THR A 5 -42.94 -23.41 4.60
CA THR A 5 -42.40 -22.19 5.22
C THR A 5 -40.87 -22.17 5.24
N SER A 6 -40.21 -23.32 5.40
CA SER A 6 -38.74 -23.41 5.36
C SER A 6 -38.16 -23.11 3.97
N ILE A 7 -38.85 -23.47 2.89
CA ILE A 7 -38.39 -23.21 1.51
C ILE A 7 -38.50 -21.71 1.16
N ILE A 8 -39.56 -21.03 1.61
CA ILE A 8 -39.73 -19.58 1.39
C ILE A 8 -38.66 -18.78 2.16
N LEU A 9 -38.35 -19.17 3.39
CA LEU A 9 -37.27 -18.56 4.18
C LEU A 9 -35.89 -18.76 3.51
N LEU A 10 -35.64 -19.95 2.94
CA LEU A 10 -34.38 -20.24 2.24
C LEU A 10 -34.22 -19.39 0.96
N LEU A 11 -35.32 -19.21 0.22
CA LEU A 11 -35.34 -18.38 -1.00
C LEU A 11 -35.15 -16.90 -0.69
N ILE A 12 -35.81 -16.37 0.34
CA ILE A 12 -35.62 -14.97 0.79
C ILE A 12 -34.18 -14.75 1.26
N PHE A 13 -33.58 -15.71 1.98
CA PHE A 13 -32.20 -15.60 2.43
C PHE A 13 -31.21 -15.60 1.25
N SER A 14 -31.45 -16.45 0.23
CA SER A 14 -30.63 -16.44 -0.99
C SER A 14 -30.71 -15.13 -1.77
N PHE A 15 -31.90 -14.52 -1.86
CA PHE A 15 -32.10 -13.24 -2.56
C PHE A 15 -31.45 -12.05 -1.84
N LEU A 16 -31.50 -12.03 -0.50
CA LEU A 16 -30.86 -10.99 0.30
C LEU A 16 -29.33 -11.08 0.24
N CYS A 17 -28.77 -12.30 0.24
CA CYS A 17 -27.33 -12.50 0.07
C CYS A 17 -26.83 -12.04 -1.31
N SER A 18 -27.57 -12.30 -2.40
CA SER A 18 -27.18 -11.88 -3.74
C SER A 18 -27.19 -10.34 -3.91
N ASN A 19 -28.17 -9.64 -3.34
CA ASN A 19 -28.23 -8.18 -3.42
C ASN A 19 -27.11 -7.47 -2.64
N ALA A 20 -26.71 -8.01 -1.48
CA ALA A 20 -25.59 -7.46 -0.70
C ALA A 20 -24.24 -7.67 -1.41
N GLN A 21 -24.05 -8.82 -2.07
CA GLN A 21 -22.85 -9.10 -2.87
C GLN A 21 -22.73 -8.14 -4.07
N ASN A 22 -23.83 -7.91 -4.80
CA ASN A 22 -23.86 -6.99 -5.94
C ASN A 22 -23.52 -5.54 -5.54
N LEU A 23 -24.05 -5.04 -4.40
CA LEU A 23 -23.76 -3.68 -3.94
C LEU A 23 -22.27 -3.50 -3.57
N HIS A 24 -21.66 -4.54 -3.00
CA HIS A 24 -20.26 -4.54 -2.60
C HIS A 24 -19.32 -4.55 -3.81
N GLU A 25 -19.64 -5.33 -4.85
CA GLU A 25 -18.90 -5.37 -6.12
C GLU A 25 -18.97 -4.02 -6.85
N VAL A 26 -20.17 -3.43 -6.97
CA VAL A 26 -20.35 -2.09 -7.58
C VAL A 26 -19.52 -1.01 -6.86
N LYS A 27 -19.41 -1.09 -5.53
CA LYS A 27 -18.59 -0.15 -4.76
C LYS A 27 -17.09 -0.35 -5.04
N ILE A 28 -16.61 -1.60 -5.07
CA ILE A 28 -15.20 -1.90 -5.39
C ILE A 28 -14.85 -1.40 -6.80
N ASP A 29 -15.71 -1.64 -7.79
CA ASP A 29 -15.49 -1.19 -9.16
C ASP A 29 -15.38 0.33 -9.25
N SER A 30 -16.30 1.05 -8.58
CA SER A 30 -16.24 2.51 -8.50
C SER A 30 -14.95 3.01 -7.86
N LEU A 31 -14.40 2.30 -6.87
CA LEU A 31 -13.13 2.67 -6.26
C LEU A 31 -11.97 2.46 -7.22
N PHE A 32 -11.93 1.35 -7.96
CA PHE A 32 -10.91 1.14 -9.00
C PHE A 32 -11.00 2.16 -10.14
N VAL A 33 -12.20 2.62 -10.50
CA VAL A 33 -12.38 3.74 -11.44
C VAL A 33 -11.74 5.01 -10.90
N ASN A 34 -11.98 5.37 -9.64
CA ASN A 34 -11.37 6.54 -9.01
C ASN A 34 -9.84 6.41 -8.84
N PHE A 35 -9.36 5.21 -8.51
CA PHE A 35 -7.93 4.91 -8.35
C PHE A 35 -7.11 5.14 -9.65
N LYS A 36 -7.77 5.05 -10.81
CA LYS A 36 -7.18 5.32 -12.13
C LYS A 36 -7.27 6.80 -12.57
N LYS A 37 -7.89 7.69 -11.81
CA LYS A 37 -8.01 9.12 -12.17
C LYS A 37 -6.72 9.90 -11.96
N GLU A 38 -6.67 11.13 -12.43
CA GLU A 38 -5.50 12.03 -12.32
C GLU A 38 -5.41 12.78 -10.99
N SER A 39 -6.53 13.18 -10.38
CA SER A 39 -6.51 13.98 -9.14
C SER A 39 -6.10 13.12 -7.94
N PHE A 40 -4.90 13.39 -7.39
CA PHE A 40 -4.32 12.54 -6.35
C PHE A 40 -5.13 12.58 -5.05
N TYR A 41 -5.28 13.75 -4.43
CA TYR A 41 -5.96 13.85 -3.14
C TYR A 41 -7.47 13.69 -3.18
N GLU A 42 -8.12 13.99 -4.31
CA GLU A 42 -9.59 13.92 -4.39
C GLU A 42 -10.09 12.55 -4.86
N LYS A 43 -9.27 11.80 -5.62
CA LYS A 43 -9.68 10.54 -6.24
C LYS A 43 -8.77 9.38 -5.87
N VAL A 44 -7.48 9.48 -6.19
CA VAL A 44 -6.56 8.33 -6.10
C VAL A 44 -6.32 7.92 -4.64
N TYR A 45 -5.95 8.87 -3.77
CA TYR A 45 -5.61 8.57 -2.38
C TYR A 45 -6.82 8.10 -1.56
N PRO A 46 -8.00 8.74 -1.62
CA PRO A 46 -9.19 8.22 -0.94
C PRO A 46 -9.61 6.85 -1.46
N ALA A 47 -9.53 6.62 -2.79
CA ALA A 47 -9.83 5.30 -3.35
C ALA A 47 -8.85 4.24 -2.85
N LYS A 48 -7.55 4.55 -2.76
CA LYS A 48 -6.54 3.65 -2.19
C LYS A 48 -6.89 3.28 -0.76
N GLN A 49 -7.12 4.27 0.10
CA GLN A 49 -7.40 4.06 1.52
C GLN A 49 -8.62 3.15 1.70
N GLU A 50 -9.68 3.40 0.93
CA GLU A 50 -10.89 2.61 1.02
C GLU A 50 -10.73 1.20 0.41
N LEU A 51 -10.01 1.06 -0.71
CA LEU A 51 -9.70 -0.25 -1.31
C LEU A 51 -8.95 -1.14 -0.30
N GLU A 52 -8.02 -0.58 0.46
CA GLU A 52 -7.24 -1.36 1.44
C GLU A 52 -8.11 -2.03 2.51
N ASN A 53 -9.28 -1.47 2.84
CA ASN A 53 -10.24 -2.07 3.78
C ASN A 53 -10.86 -3.37 3.26
N TYR A 54 -10.82 -3.63 1.95
CA TYR A 54 -11.35 -4.84 1.34
C TYR A 54 -10.36 -6.02 1.37
N GLN A 55 -9.12 -5.76 1.81
CA GLN A 55 -8.07 -6.73 2.05
C GLN A 55 -7.93 -7.79 0.92
N LYS A 56 -8.15 -9.06 1.26
CA LYS A 56 -7.96 -10.21 0.36
C LYS A 56 -8.75 -10.08 -0.94
N SER A 57 -9.94 -9.49 -0.88
CA SER A 57 -10.90 -9.49 -1.98
C SER A 57 -10.44 -8.65 -3.18
N ILE A 58 -9.61 -7.63 -2.96
CA ILE A 58 -9.12 -6.77 -4.04
C ILE A 58 -7.79 -7.22 -4.65
N ILE A 59 -7.09 -8.20 -4.04
CA ILE A 59 -5.78 -8.66 -4.51
C ILE A 59 -5.83 -9.18 -5.96
N PRO A 60 -6.82 -9.99 -6.39
CA PRO A 60 -6.91 -10.44 -7.77
C PRO A 60 -7.02 -9.27 -8.77
N GLU A 61 -7.81 -8.25 -8.44
CA GLU A 61 -8.02 -7.09 -9.31
C GLU A 61 -6.79 -6.18 -9.37
N LEU A 62 -6.09 -5.99 -8.23
CA LEU A 62 -4.80 -5.32 -8.22
C LEU A 62 -3.78 -6.03 -9.13
N ILE A 63 -3.70 -7.36 -9.04
CA ILE A 63 -2.80 -8.16 -9.89
C ILE A 63 -3.17 -8.04 -11.37
N ASN A 64 -4.45 -8.01 -11.70
CA ASN A 64 -4.90 -7.75 -13.06
C ASN A 64 -4.45 -6.36 -13.54
N LEU A 65 -4.60 -5.34 -12.68
CA LEU A 65 -4.23 -3.96 -12.97
C LEU A 65 -2.72 -3.74 -13.16
N LEU A 66 -1.86 -4.66 -12.68
CA LEU A 66 -0.41 -4.62 -12.93
C LEU A 66 -0.06 -4.75 -14.43
N LYS A 67 -1.00 -5.23 -15.26
CA LYS A 67 -0.85 -5.35 -16.72
C LYS A 67 -1.24 -4.07 -17.46
N ASN A 68 -1.84 -3.09 -16.77
CA ASN A 68 -2.25 -1.84 -17.39
C ASN A 68 -1.02 -0.94 -17.62
N GLU A 69 -0.78 -0.60 -18.88
CA GLU A 69 0.36 0.20 -19.33
C GLU A 69 0.04 1.70 -19.47
N ASP A 70 -1.16 2.13 -19.05
CA ASP A 70 -1.57 3.53 -19.17
C ASP A 70 -0.72 4.43 -18.24
N PHE A 71 -0.30 5.56 -18.82
CA PHE A 71 0.31 6.67 -18.10
C PHE A 71 -0.72 7.78 -17.92
N ILE A 72 -1.02 8.11 -16.66
CA ILE A 72 -1.94 9.18 -16.30
C ILE A 72 -1.19 10.11 -15.35
N LYS A 73 -0.83 11.31 -15.84
CA LYS A 73 -0.10 12.27 -15.03
C LYS A 73 -0.98 12.71 -13.85
N LEU A 74 -0.48 12.54 -12.63
CA LEU A 74 -1.20 13.00 -11.46
C LEU A 74 -1.26 14.53 -11.41
N THR A 75 -2.44 15.03 -11.05
CA THR A 75 -2.73 16.43 -10.75
C THR A 75 -2.99 16.59 -9.25
N ASN A 76 -2.98 17.83 -8.77
CA ASN A 76 -3.15 18.17 -7.35
C ASN A 76 -2.11 17.45 -6.46
N THR A 77 -0.83 17.48 -6.84
CA THR A 77 0.28 16.79 -6.13
C THR A 77 1.20 17.78 -5.39
N PHE A 78 0.66 18.91 -4.90
CA PHE A 78 1.47 20.06 -4.45
C PHE A 78 2.47 19.73 -3.32
N ASP A 79 2.11 18.85 -2.40
CA ASP A 79 2.93 18.37 -1.30
C ASP A 79 3.32 16.90 -1.46
N LEU A 80 3.22 16.35 -2.67
CA LEU A 80 3.63 14.98 -2.93
C LEU A 80 5.05 14.91 -3.48
N ILE A 81 5.88 14.06 -2.88
CA ILE A 81 7.26 13.81 -3.27
C ILE A 81 7.33 12.39 -3.85
N TYR A 82 7.35 12.27 -5.17
CA TYR A 82 7.42 11.00 -5.89
C TYR A 82 8.23 11.15 -7.18
N PRO A 83 8.60 10.08 -7.89
CA PRO A 83 9.39 10.16 -9.13
C PRO A 83 8.83 11.08 -10.22
N GLY A 84 7.51 11.31 -10.26
CA GLY A 84 6.87 12.24 -11.18
C GLY A 84 6.82 13.70 -10.71
N THR A 85 7.24 14.02 -9.47
CA THR A 85 7.22 15.38 -8.92
C THR A 85 8.14 16.30 -9.72
N THR A 86 7.58 17.41 -10.23
CA THR A 86 8.32 18.43 -10.97
C THR A 86 8.66 19.66 -10.12
N VAL A 87 7.95 19.88 -9.01
CA VAL A 87 8.12 21.03 -8.12
C VAL A 87 8.13 20.55 -6.67
N TYR A 88 9.13 20.97 -5.89
CA TYR A 88 9.23 20.66 -4.47
C TYR A 88 9.16 21.92 -3.60
N TYR A 89 8.33 21.87 -2.55
CA TYR A 89 8.01 23.00 -1.67
C TYR A 89 8.67 22.91 -0.27
N GLY A 90 9.68 22.06 -0.08
CA GLY A 90 10.38 21.95 1.21
C GLY A 90 9.80 20.92 2.19
N ARG A 91 8.60 20.40 1.92
CA ARG A 91 7.87 19.42 2.74
C ARG A 91 6.96 18.58 1.86
N GLY A 92 6.52 17.43 2.36
CA GLY A 92 5.52 16.64 1.66
C GLY A 92 5.42 15.18 2.08
N TYR A 93 4.40 14.50 1.57
CA TYR A 93 4.24 13.06 1.69
C TYR A 93 5.10 12.37 0.62
N TYR A 94 6.00 11.48 1.05
CA TYR A 94 6.91 10.77 0.17
C TYR A 94 6.32 9.43 -0.28
N ILE A 95 6.25 9.24 -1.60
CA ILE A 95 5.82 7.99 -2.24
C ILE A 95 6.93 7.55 -3.19
N PRO A 96 7.74 6.53 -2.84
CA PRO A 96 8.86 6.05 -3.66
C PRO A 96 8.38 5.22 -4.86
N TYR A 97 7.27 5.57 -5.49
CA TYR A 97 6.67 4.80 -6.59
C TYR A 97 6.32 5.75 -7.73
N ASP A 98 6.62 5.35 -8.97
CA ASP A 98 6.26 6.10 -10.19
C ASP A 98 4.76 5.97 -10.48
N ILE A 99 3.95 6.51 -9.58
CA ILE A 99 2.48 6.38 -9.55
C ILE A 99 1.78 7.19 -10.63
N ASP A 100 2.49 7.75 -11.62
CA ASP A 100 1.84 8.20 -12.85
C ASP A 100 1.42 7.00 -13.73
N TRP A 101 2.10 5.85 -13.59
CA TRP A 101 1.73 4.61 -14.28
C TRP A 101 0.70 3.80 -13.46
N ILE A 102 -0.39 3.40 -14.10
CA ILE A 102 -1.46 2.63 -13.43
C ILE A 102 -0.96 1.29 -12.87
N SER A 103 -0.11 0.58 -13.61
CA SER A 103 0.53 -0.66 -13.13
C SER A 103 1.37 -0.44 -11.87
N VAL A 104 2.06 0.70 -11.75
CA VAL A 104 2.88 1.02 -10.58
C VAL A 104 2.01 1.47 -9.40
N ARG A 105 0.92 2.21 -9.63
CA ARG A 105 -0.09 2.50 -8.58
C ARG A 105 -0.63 1.21 -7.97
N SER A 106 -0.99 0.26 -8.82
CA SER A 106 -1.47 -1.04 -8.36
C SER A 106 -0.40 -1.79 -7.57
N GLY A 107 0.85 -1.78 -8.06
CA GLY A 107 2.00 -2.32 -7.34
C GLY A 107 2.19 -1.70 -5.95
N TRP A 108 2.06 -0.38 -5.84
CA TRP A 108 2.13 0.35 -4.57
C TRP A 108 1.08 -0.14 -3.56
N LEU A 109 -0.20 -0.18 -3.94
CA LEU A 109 -1.25 -0.66 -3.04
C LEU A 109 -1.10 -2.16 -2.73
N LEU A 110 -0.64 -2.96 -3.69
CA LEU A 110 -0.43 -4.40 -3.48
C LEU A 110 0.71 -4.66 -2.48
N GLU A 111 1.83 -3.93 -2.59
CA GLU A 111 2.96 -4.04 -1.65
C GLU A 111 2.57 -3.53 -0.24
N ASP A 112 1.83 -2.42 -0.15
CA ASP A 112 1.30 -1.92 1.12
C ASP A 112 0.35 -2.93 1.79
N LEU A 113 -0.53 -3.56 1.01
CA LEU A 113 -1.53 -4.48 1.53
C LEU A 113 -0.94 -5.83 1.97
N THR A 114 0.05 -6.32 1.23
CA THR A 114 0.61 -7.67 1.41
C THR A 114 1.91 -7.69 2.18
N PHE A 115 2.51 -6.52 2.44
CA PHE A 115 3.86 -6.35 3.01
C PHE A 115 4.93 -7.15 2.27
N GLN A 116 4.71 -7.40 0.98
CA GLN A 116 5.68 -8.01 0.10
C GLN A 116 6.46 -6.91 -0.62
N ASP A 117 7.71 -7.23 -0.96
CA ASP A 117 8.51 -6.42 -1.86
C ASP A 117 8.50 -7.09 -3.24
N PHE A 118 7.59 -6.65 -4.11
CA PHE A 118 7.55 -7.13 -5.48
C PHE A 118 8.60 -6.43 -6.33
N GLY A 119 9.03 -5.23 -5.95
CA GLY A 119 10.06 -4.42 -6.58
C GLY A 119 9.50 -3.22 -7.35
N TYR A 120 8.29 -2.77 -7.02
CA TYR A 120 7.67 -1.60 -7.66
C TYR A 120 8.20 -0.26 -7.13
N GLN A 121 8.83 -0.25 -5.94
CA GLN A 121 9.53 0.91 -5.44
C GLN A 121 10.63 1.35 -6.41
N SER A 122 10.64 2.64 -6.73
CA SER A 122 11.64 3.25 -7.60
C SER A 122 12.97 3.36 -6.87
N LEU A 123 13.97 2.63 -7.38
CA LEU A 123 15.36 2.78 -6.93
C LEU A 123 15.99 4.10 -7.42
N GLU A 124 15.36 4.78 -8.40
CA GLU A 124 15.88 6.03 -8.98
C GLU A 124 15.74 7.23 -8.03
N VAL A 125 14.82 7.15 -7.05
CA VAL A 125 14.50 8.22 -6.11
C VAL A 125 14.41 7.65 -4.69
N ASN A 126 15.52 7.62 -3.96
CA ASN A 126 15.56 7.26 -2.54
C ASN A 126 15.79 8.50 -1.63
N ASN A 127 15.65 8.34 -0.32
CA ASN A 127 15.84 9.41 0.67
C ASN A 127 17.19 10.13 0.50
N GLU A 128 18.26 9.38 0.22
CA GLU A 128 19.59 9.95 0.02
C GLU A 128 19.68 10.83 -1.23
N THR A 129 19.13 10.38 -2.36
CA THR A 129 19.09 11.15 -3.61
C THR A 129 18.24 12.40 -3.45
N LEU A 130 17.09 12.28 -2.76
CA LEU A 130 16.24 13.42 -2.41
C LEU A 130 16.98 14.43 -1.54
N MET A 131 17.69 13.97 -0.51
CA MET A 131 18.42 14.86 0.39
C MET A 131 19.60 15.54 -0.27
N LYS A 132 20.27 14.85 -1.20
CA LYS A 132 21.31 15.43 -2.04
C LYS A 132 20.73 16.54 -2.93
N LEU A 133 19.62 16.28 -3.62
CA LEU A 133 18.97 17.27 -4.49
C LEU A 133 18.42 18.47 -3.71
N VAL A 134 17.87 18.24 -2.52
CA VAL A 134 17.49 19.33 -1.60
C VAL A 134 18.71 20.17 -1.26
N LYS A 135 19.81 19.58 -0.78
CA LYS A 135 21.03 20.32 -0.41
C LYS A 135 21.63 21.11 -1.57
N GLU A 136 21.69 20.51 -2.76
CA GLU A 136 22.26 21.13 -3.96
C GLU A 136 21.42 22.31 -4.49
N ASN A 137 20.09 22.26 -4.33
CA ASN A 137 19.17 23.28 -4.84
C ASN A 137 18.69 24.31 -3.80
N TYR A 138 18.80 24.00 -2.50
CA TYR A 138 18.28 24.81 -1.39
C TYR A 138 18.74 26.27 -1.45
N TYR A 139 20.04 26.49 -1.68
CA TYR A 139 20.61 27.85 -1.68
C TYR A 139 20.41 28.63 -2.98
N LYS A 140 20.25 27.96 -4.13
CA LYS A 140 20.18 28.64 -5.44
C LYS A 140 18.77 29.09 -5.84
N SER A 141 17.73 28.33 -5.45
CA SER A 141 16.37 28.52 -5.98
C SER A 141 15.31 28.63 -4.88
N TYR A 142 15.36 27.77 -3.85
CA TYR A 142 14.35 27.73 -2.79
C TYR A 142 14.29 29.03 -1.96
N LEU A 143 15.42 29.56 -1.49
CA LEU A 143 15.44 30.81 -0.72
C LEU A 143 14.91 32.03 -1.51
N LYS A 144 14.91 31.98 -2.84
CA LYS A 144 14.44 33.08 -3.70
C LYS A 144 12.99 32.93 -4.15
N LYS A 145 12.50 31.70 -4.33
CA LYS A 145 11.20 31.40 -4.98
C LYS A 145 10.25 30.54 -4.15
N GLY A 146 10.70 30.02 -3.00
CA GLY A 146 9.97 29.04 -2.19
C GLY A 146 9.80 27.66 -2.87
N THR A 147 10.40 27.45 -4.05
CA THR A 147 10.27 26.25 -4.89
C THR A 147 11.56 25.98 -5.67
N TYR A 148 11.75 24.75 -6.14
CA TYR A 148 12.78 24.40 -7.13
C TYR A 148 12.33 23.28 -8.06
N GLU A 149 12.90 23.24 -9.27
CA GLU A 149 12.63 22.23 -10.29
C GLU A 149 13.47 20.97 -10.05
N LEU A 150 12.87 19.82 -10.29
CA LEU A 150 13.45 18.50 -10.05
C LEU A 150 13.59 17.73 -11.37
N ASP A 151 14.82 17.49 -11.83
CA ASP A 151 15.08 16.69 -13.04
C ASP A 151 15.49 15.25 -12.69
N TRP A 152 14.49 14.40 -12.44
CA TRP A 152 14.68 12.96 -12.22
C TRP A 152 14.58 12.12 -13.50
N LYS A 153 14.28 12.74 -14.66
CA LYS A 153 13.56 12.07 -15.75
C LYS A 153 14.37 11.05 -16.56
N ARG A 154 15.69 10.93 -16.39
CA ARG A 154 16.52 10.23 -17.40
C ARG A 154 17.67 9.41 -16.82
N LYS A 155 17.37 8.18 -16.38
CA LYS A 155 18.39 7.12 -16.27
C LYS A 155 18.02 5.79 -16.91
N THR A 156 16.73 5.52 -17.16
CA THR A 156 16.26 4.26 -17.77
C THR A 156 15.29 4.54 -18.93
N SER A 157 15.46 3.87 -20.07
CA SER A 157 14.54 4.02 -21.22
C SER A 157 13.13 3.54 -20.90
N VAL A 158 12.11 4.16 -21.51
CA VAL A 158 10.68 3.80 -21.33
C VAL A 158 10.44 2.32 -21.64
N GLN A 159 11.08 1.80 -22.70
CA GLN A 159 11.00 0.38 -23.08
C GLN A 159 11.56 -0.53 -21.97
N LYS A 160 12.71 -0.19 -21.38
CA LYS A 160 13.29 -0.98 -20.28
C LYS A 160 12.41 -0.95 -19.04
N LYS A 161 11.77 0.19 -18.72
CA LYS A 161 10.79 0.29 -17.63
C LYS A 161 9.57 -0.61 -17.90
N ALA A 162 9.06 -0.65 -19.13
CA ALA A 162 7.95 -1.53 -19.50
C ALA A 162 8.28 -3.02 -19.34
N GLU A 163 9.46 -3.46 -19.80
CA GLU A 163 9.90 -4.85 -19.66
C GLU A 163 10.09 -5.26 -18.19
N ILE A 164 10.65 -4.38 -17.36
CA ILE A 164 10.75 -4.61 -15.92
C ILE A 164 9.35 -4.82 -15.31
N ARG A 165 8.38 -3.94 -15.62
CA ARG A 165 7.01 -4.07 -15.07
C ARG A 165 6.34 -5.39 -15.45
N LYS A 166 6.59 -5.94 -16.64
CA LYS A 166 6.11 -7.28 -17.04
C LYS A 166 6.68 -8.38 -16.14
N VAL A 167 7.97 -8.30 -15.79
CA VAL A 167 8.61 -9.25 -14.86
C VAL A 167 8.02 -9.12 -13.46
N LEU A 168 7.85 -7.90 -12.95
CA LEU A 168 7.26 -7.64 -11.63
C LEU A 168 5.80 -8.14 -11.55
N SER A 169 5.01 -7.90 -12.60
CA SER A 169 3.63 -8.41 -12.69
C SER A 169 3.58 -9.93 -12.60
N LYS A 170 4.43 -10.64 -13.35
CA LYS A 170 4.54 -12.12 -13.28
C LYS A 170 4.97 -12.61 -11.89
N LYS A 171 5.88 -11.89 -11.22
CA LYS A 171 6.32 -12.20 -9.85
C LYS A 171 5.14 -12.13 -8.87
N ALA A 172 4.36 -11.05 -8.92
CA ALA A 172 3.17 -10.86 -8.08
C ALA A 172 2.09 -11.92 -8.36
N GLU A 173 1.80 -12.21 -9.63
CA GLU A 173 0.84 -13.25 -10.02
C GLU A 173 1.25 -14.63 -9.50
N LYS A 174 2.52 -15.01 -9.67
CA LYS A 174 3.06 -16.29 -9.18
C LYS A 174 2.99 -16.38 -7.65
N TRP A 175 3.30 -15.29 -6.95
CA TRP A 175 3.19 -15.22 -5.50
C TRP A 175 1.75 -15.42 -5.06
N TRP A 176 0.79 -14.76 -5.70
CA TRP A 176 -0.62 -14.86 -5.31
C TRP A 176 -1.18 -16.26 -5.51
N LYS A 177 -0.91 -16.89 -6.66
CA LYS A 177 -1.34 -18.28 -6.92
C LYS A 177 -0.91 -19.25 -5.81
N LYS A 178 0.28 -19.03 -5.23
CA LYS A 178 0.85 -19.85 -4.14
C LYS A 178 0.26 -19.54 -2.76
N ASN A 179 -0.17 -18.30 -2.52
CA ASN A 179 -0.52 -17.82 -1.19
C ASN A 179 -2.03 -17.59 -0.98
N GLN A 180 -2.81 -17.43 -2.04
CA GLN A 180 -4.22 -17.04 -2.00
C GLN A 180 -5.09 -17.86 -1.02
N LYS A 181 -4.84 -19.17 -0.87
CA LYS A 181 -5.67 -20.01 0.02
C LYS A 181 -5.50 -19.64 1.50
N ARG A 182 -4.26 -19.38 1.91
CA ARG A 182 -3.83 -19.16 3.30
C ARG A 182 -3.60 -17.70 3.65
N TRP A 183 -3.64 -16.81 2.65
CA TRP A 183 -3.39 -15.39 2.86
C TRP A 183 -4.51 -14.75 3.68
N ASN A 184 -4.10 -14.02 4.71
CA ASN A 184 -4.85 -13.00 5.44
C ASN A 184 -3.84 -11.94 5.93
N LYS A 185 -4.33 -10.74 6.29
CA LYS A 185 -3.46 -9.61 6.62
C LYS A 185 -2.60 -9.85 7.88
N ILE A 186 -3.13 -10.57 8.89
CA ILE A 186 -2.37 -10.94 10.10
C ILE A 186 -1.18 -11.84 9.76
N ALA A 187 -1.40 -12.87 8.93
CA ALA A 187 -0.34 -13.76 8.48
C ALA A 187 0.72 -12.99 7.69
N ALA A 188 0.30 -12.04 6.84
CA ALA A 188 1.21 -11.17 6.09
C ALA A 188 2.06 -10.27 7.01
N ILE A 189 1.47 -9.71 8.09
CA ILE A 189 2.19 -8.94 9.11
C ILE A 189 3.28 -9.79 9.76
N LYS A 190 2.92 -10.99 10.25
CA LYS A 190 3.88 -11.90 10.89
C LYS A 190 5.00 -12.31 9.95
N GLU A 191 4.66 -12.63 8.70
CA GLU A 191 5.63 -12.99 7.66
C GLU A 191 6.59 -11.84 7.36
N ALA A 192 6.09 -10.60 7.28
CA ALA A 192 6.93 -9.43 7.05
C ALA A 192 7.87 -9.14 8.23
N LEU A 193 7.38 -9.25 9.46
CA LEU A 193 8.20 -9.13 10.67
C LEU A 193 9.28 -10.22 10.77
N GLN A 194 9.06 -11.39 10.19
CA GLN A 194 10.07 -12.46 10.15
C GLN A 194 11.03 -12.34 8.96
N SER A 195 10.87 -11.32 8.10
CA SER A 195 11.69 -11.12 6.91
C SER A 195 13.00 -10.41 7.24
N ASN A 196 14.06 -10.72 6.50
CA ASN A 196 15.31 -9.96 6.45
C ASN A 196 15.30 -8.85 5.37
N ASN A 197 14.12 -8.43 4.90
CA ASN A 197 13.99 -7.41 3.86
C ASN A 197 13.55 -6.11 4.52
N GLU A 198 14.41 -5.08 4.44
CA GLU A 198 14.18 -3.76 5.04
C GLU A 198 12.88 -3.11 4.57
N ASN A 199 12.54 -3.18 3.28
CA ASN A 199 11.31 -2.59 2.75
C ASN A 199 10.07 -3.25 3.36
N ARG A 200 10.07 -4.58 3.52
CA ARG A 200 8.97 -5.30 4.16
C ARG A 200 8.82 -4.90 5.62
N LEU A 201 9.94 -4.81 6.35
CA LEU A 201 9.96 -4.36 7.74
C LEU A 201 9.46 -2.90 7.86
N ARG A 202 9.96 -1.99 7.03
CA ARG A 202 9.53 -0.59 7.01
C ARG A 202 8.02 -0.47 6.73
N ASN A 203 7.52 -1.19 5.73
CA ASN A 203 6.09 -1.16 5.38
C ASN A 203 5.21 -1.69 6.52
N VAL A 204 5.59 -2.82 7.15
CA VAL A 204 4.78 -3.39 8.23
C VAL A 204 4.80 -2.51 9.48
N PHE A 205 5.94 -1.90 9.84
CA PHE A 205 5.98 -0.96 10.96
C PHE A 205 5.22 0.34 10.68
N GLN A 206 5.34 0.89 9.47
CA GLN A 206 4.55 2.06 9.07
C GLN A 206 3.05 1.77 9.18
N TYR A 207 2.61 0.59 8.72
CA TYR A 207 1.23 0.17 8.86
C TYR A 207 0.82 0.01 10.32
N LEU A 208 1.59 -0.72 11.13
CA LEU A 208 1.25 -0.96 12.53
C LEU A 208 1.18 0.33 13.36
N ARG A 209 2.01 1.34 13.05
CA ARG A 209 2.03 2.61 13.77
C ARG A 209 1.01 3.63 13.26
N ASN A 210 0.87 3.74 11.95
CA ASN A 210 0.19 4.86 11.30
C ASN A 210 -0.92 4.42 10.34
N GLY A 211 -1.20 3.11 10.23
CA GLY A 211 -2.20 2.60 9.31
C GLY A 211 -3.61 3.07 9.68
N ASP A 212 -4.36 3.39 8.63
CA ASP A 212 -5.75 3.87 8.70
C ASP A 212 -6.77 2.83 8.20
N SER A 213 -6.30 1.72 7.62
CA SER A 213 -7.16 0.64 7.11
C SER A 213 -7.27 -0.50 8.11
N LYS A 214 -8.45 -1.10 8.19
CA LYS A 214 -8.71 -2.18 9.16
C LYS A 214 -7.82 -3.41 8.94
N CYS A 215 -7.50 -4.10 10.03
CA CYS A 215 -6.91 -5.43 10.01
C CYS A 215 -7.91 -6.44 10.61
N ASP A 216 -8.76 -7.04 9.77
CA ASP A 216 -9.72 -8.07 10.18
C ASP A 216 -9.15 -9.08 11.18
N ASN A 217 -9.80 -9.21 12.34
CA ASN A 217 -9.41 -10.06 13.48
C ASN A 217 -8.15 -9.66 14.25
N LEU A 218 -7.56 -8.49 14.00
CA LEU A 218 -6.47 -7.98 14.82
C LEU A 218 -7.04 -7.43 16.14
N THR A 219 -7.11 -8.28 17.16
CA THR A 219 -7.48 -7.87 18.51
C THR A 219 -6.27 -7.42 19.32
N TRP A 220 -6.53 -6.74 20.45
CA TRP A 220 -5.46 -6.34 21.38
C TRP A 220 -4.73 -7.56 21.96
N GLU A 221 -5.48 -8.63 22.25
CA GLU A 221 -4.93 -9.90 22.72
C GLU A 221 -4.02 -10.54 21.68
N LEU A 222 -4.48 -10.67 20.43
CA LEU A 222 -3.67 -11.23 19.34
C LEU A 222 -2.39 -10.41 19.11
N TYR A 223 -2.49 -9.08 19.15
CA TYR A 223 -1.32 -8.22 19.02
C TYR A 223 -0.29 -8.51 20.11
N ASN A 224 -0.70 -8.55 21.39
CA ASN A 224 0.24 -8.74 22.49
C ASN A 224 0.79 -10.17 22.59
N ASN A 225 -0.02 -11.17 22.24
CA ASN A 225 0.37 -12.56 22.38
C ASN A 225 1.15 -13.08 21.16
N GLU A 226 0.91 -12.54 19.97
CA GLU A 226 1.46 -13.12 18.73
C GLU A 226 2.32 -12.16 17.90
N ILE A 227 2.09 -10.85 17.92
CA ILE A 227 2.83 -9.88 17.08
C ILE A 227 3.94 -9.19 17.89
N LYS A 228 3.59 -8.63 19.05
CA LYS A 228 4.53 -7.92 19.93
C LYS A 228 5.76 -8.76 20.32
N PRO A 229 5.67 -10.07 20.61
CA PRO A 229 6.85 -10.88 20.91
C PRO A 229 7.84 -10.94 19.73
N ILE A 230 7.33 -10.97 18.49
CA ILE A 230 8.17 -10.94 17.28
C ILE A 230 8.92 -9.59 17.20
N ILE A 231 8.23 -8.48 17.45
CA ILE A 231 8.83 -7.14 17.47
C ILE A 231 9.93 -7.03 18.55
N VAL A 232 9.67 -7.56 19.74
CA VAL A 232 10.67 -7.58 20.84
C VAL A 232 11.89 -8.42 20.47
N ALA A 233 11.70 -9.54 19.79
CA ALA A 233 12.81 -10.35 19.29
C ALA A 233 13.61 -9.59 18.21
N LEU A 234 12.92 -8.96 17.25
CA LEU A 234 13.55 -8.15 16.20
C LEU A 234 14.41 -7.02 16.73
N LYS A 235 14.02 -6.38 17.85
CA LYS A 235 14.82 -5.31 18.48
C LYS A 235 16.28 -5.76 18.72
N LYS A 236 16.49 -7.03 19.03
CA LYS A 236 17.81 -7.59 19.37
C LYS A 236 18.65 -7.95 18.14
N THR A 237 18.01 -8.22 16.99
CA THR A 237 18.65 -8.83 15.83
C THR A 237 18.67 -7.94 14.60
N ASN A 238 17.84 -6.91 14.55
CA ASN A 238 17.70 -6.06 13.38
C ASN A 238 18.85 -5.04 13.31
N GLU A 239 19.46 -4.89 12.13
CA GLU A 239 20.61 -4.00 11.93
C GLU A 239 20.24 -2.69 11.24
N TYR A 240 19.04 -2.59 10.65
CA TYR A 240 18.58 -1.40 9.94
C TYR A 240 18.23 -0.27 10.92
N PRO A 241 18.93 0.88 10.93
CA PRO A 241 18.72 1.95 11.90
C PRO A 241 17.31 2.55 11.84
N GLU A 242 16.77 2.79 10.64
CA GLU A 242 15.41 3.32 10.48
C GLU A 242 14.36 2.37 11.07
N VAL A 243 14.52 1.05 10.86
CA VAL A 243 13.61 0.04 11.41
C VAL A 243 13.77 -0.07 12.93
N GLN A 244 14.98 0.08 13.47
CA GLN A 244 15.20 0.12 14.92
C GLN A 244 14.43 1.28 15.58
N GLU A 245 14.46 2.47 14.99
CA GLU A 245 13.68 3.61 15.47
C GLU A 245 12.16 3.29 15.47
N GLN A 246 11.66 2.66 14.40
CA GLN A 246 10.26 2.25 14.33
C GLN A 246 9.89 1.22 15.41
N ILE A 247 10.79 0.26 15.70
CA ILE A 247 10.61 -0.74 16.76
C ILE A 247 10.51 -0.06 18.13
N GLU A 248 11.36 0.92 18.43
CA GLU A 248 11.31 1.63 19.69
C GLU A 248 10.02 2.43 19.86
N LEU A 249 9.61 3.12 18.81
CA LEU A 249 8.40 3.91 18.82
C LEU A 249 7.15 3.05 19.00
N ILE A 250 7.01 1.93 18.27
CA ILE A 250 5.83 1.07 18.43
C ILE A 250 5.79 0.37 19.80
N LEU A 251 6.94 0.05 20.40
CA LEU A 251 6.98 -0.52 21.75
C LEU A 251 6.60 0.49 22.84
N LYS A 252 6.78 1.80 22.56
CA LYS A 252 6.40 2.90 23.45
C LYS A 252 4.95 3.37 23.23
N GLU A 253 4.56 3.55 21.98
CA GLU A 253 3.28 4.15 21.55
C GLU A 253 2.17 3.11 21.34
N SER A 254 2.53 1.83 21.21
CA SER A 254 1.66 0.73 20.81
C SER A 254 1.21 0.78 19.34
N VAL A 255 0.48 -0.27 18.93
CA VAL A 255 -0.16 -0.38 17.61
C VAL A 255 -1.29 0.65 17.45
N SER A 256 -1.47 1.18 16.23
CA SER A 256 -2.57 2.10 15.90
C SER A 256 -3.92 1.49 16.26
N SER A 257 -4.71 2.23 17.04
CA SER A 257 -6.03 1.82 17.49
C SER A 257 -7.05 1.71 16.36
N LYS A 258 -6.76 2.29 15.18
CA LYS A 258 -7.59 2.18 13.98
C LYS A 258 -7.50 0.80 13.33
N LEU A 259 -6.42 0.07 13.58
CA LEU A 259 -6.22 -1.28 13.03
C LEU A 259 -6.97 -2.34 13.83
N LEU A 260 -7.21 -2.06 15.11
CA LEU A 260 -7.78 -3.00 16.06
C LEU A 260 -9.25 -3.26 15.73
N ASP A 261 -9.56 -4.53 15.56
CA ASP A 261 -10.93 -4.99 15.41
C ASP A 261 -11.63 -4.93 16.76
N LYS A 262 -12.53 -3.95 16.92
CA LYS A 262 -13.29 -3.71 18.16
C LYS A 262 -14.58 -4.55 18.25
N SER A 263 -14.86 -5.38 17.24
CA SER A 263 -16.06 -6.21 17.21
C SER A 263 -15.95 -7.48 18.07
N LYS A 264 -14.76 -7.72 18.66
CA LYS A 264 -14.41 -8.83 19.53
C LYS A 264 -13.61 -8.32 20.72
#